data_AF-A0AB38G765-F1
#
_entry.id   AF-A0AB38G765-F1
#
_cell.length_a   1.000
_cell.length_b   1.000
_cell.length_c   1.000
_cell.angle_alpha   90.00
_cell.angle_beta   90.00
_cell.angle_gamma   90.00
#
_symmetry.space_group_name_H-M   'P 1'
#
loop_
_entity.id
_entity.type
_entity.pdbx_description
1 polymer ?
#
loop_
_entity_poly.entity_id
_entity_poly.type
_entity_poly.pdbx_seq_one_letter_code
_entity_poly.pdbx_strand_id
1 'polypeptide(L)'
;MSVKDLNIIRQEIDQVDQELVALLEKRMALVTQVAAYKRATGKAILDTSREKVVLNKVASRVQNKDFETTLVNTFADIMKNSRDYQAKQLKADLD
;
A
#
# COMPACT_ATOMS: atom_id res chain seq x y z
N MET A 1 21.63 -4.76 28.53
CA MET A 1 21.82 -4.33 27.12
C MET A 1 21.83 -2.82 27.10
N SER A 2 22.75 -2.19 26.35
CA SER A 2 22.73 -0.74 26.17
C SER A 2 21.60 -0.35 25.22
N VAL A 3 20.78 0.63 25.61
CA VAL A 3 19.72 1.16 24.76
C VAL A 3 20.36 1.96 23.63
N LYS A 4 19.92 1.73 22.40
CA LYS A 4 20.42 2.47 21.23
C LYS A 4 19.99 3.93 21.29
N ASP A 5 20.87 4.85 20.87
CA ASP A 5 20.57 6.28 20.82
C ASP A 5 19.37 6.57 19.89
N LEU A 6 18.49 7.46 20.35
CA LEU A 6 17.25 7.80 19.65
C LEU A 6 17.50 8.39 18.26
N ASN A 7 18.54 9.21 18.10
CA ASN A 7 18.84 9.81 16.80
C ASN A 7 19.33 8.77 15.82
N ILE A 8 20.09 7.77 16.28
CA ILE A 8 20.52 6.65 15.43
C ILE A 8 19.30 5.81 14.99
N ILE A 9 18.36 5.53 15.90
CA ILE A 9 17.12 4.82 15.55
C ILE A 9 16.32 5.61 14.49
N ARG A 10 16.21 6.93 14.64
CA ARG A 10 15.49 7.78 13.68
C ARG A 10 16.16 7.80 12.31
N GLN A 11 17.49 7.87 12.25
CA GLN A 11 18.21 7.80 10.99
C GLN A 11 17.98 6.46 10.25
N GLU A 12 17.88 5.37 10.99
CA GLU A 12 17.53 4.06 10.40
C GLU A 12 16.09 4.02 9.89
N ILE A 13 15.15 4.64 10.61
CA ILE A 13 13.77 4.80 10.14
C ILE A 13 13.75 5.63 8.85
N ASP A 14 14.45 6.77 8.81
CA ASP A 14 14.51 7.63 7.62
C ASP A 14 15.03 6.86 6.40
N GLN A 15 16.03 6.00 6.58
CA GLN A 15 16.57 5.16 5.51
C GLN A 15 15.54 4.12 5.02
N VAL A 16 14.81 3.48 5.94
CA VAL A 16 13.73 2.54 5.59
C VAL A 16 12.59 3.29 4.89
N ASP A 17 12.23 4.48 5.35
CA ASP A 17 11.18 5.30 4.77
C ASP A 17 11.51 5.71 3.33
N GLN A 18 12.79 6.00 3.04
CA GLN A 18 13.25 6.24 1.67
C GLN A 18 12.98 5.03 0.75
N GLU A 19 13.26 3.81 1.23
CA GLU A 19 12.98 2.59 0.48
C GLU A 19 11.47 2.34 0.33
N LEU A 20 10.70 2.60 1.39
CA LEU A 20 9.24 2.49 1.37
C LEU A 20 8.61 3.44 0.34
N VAL A 21 9.09 4.68 0.24
CA VAL A 21 8.63 5.64 -0.79
C VAL A 21 8.85 5.07 -2.18
N ALA A 22 10.06 4.61 -2.50
CA ALA A 22 10.37 4.03 -3.81
C ALA A 22 9.50 2.79 -4.13
N LEU A 23 9.26 1.93 -3.14
CA LEU A 23 8.39 0.75 -3.30
C LEU A 23 6.92 1.14 -3.49
N LEU A 24 6.44 2.16 -2.79
CA LEU A 24 5.08 2.67 -2.91
C LEU A 24 4.86 3.36 -4.25
N GLU A 25 5.82 4.14 -4.76
CA GLU A 25 5.77 4.72 -6.11
C GLU A 25 5.69 3.64 -7.19
N LYS A 26 6.56 2.62 -7.11
CA LYS A 26 6.48 1.45 -8.00
C LYS A 26 5.11 0.77 -7.94
N ARG A 27 4.55 0.64 -6.73
CA ARG A 27 3.20 0.09 -6.55
C ARG A 27 2.14 1.00 -7.18
N MET A 28 2.26 2.32 -7.09
CA MET A 28 1.32 3.27 -7.69
C MET A 28 1.36 3.28 -9.23
N ALA A 29 2.53 3.06 -9.83
CA ALA A 29 2.63 2.83 -11.27
C ALA A 29 1.82 1.59 -11.70
N LEU A 30 1.87 0.50 -10.93
CA LEU A 30 1.04 -0.69 -11.17
C LEU A 30 -0.45 -0.42 -10.94
N VAL A 31 -0.80 0.36 -9.92
CA VAL A 31 -2.19 0.78 -9.67
C VAL A 31 -2.74 1.59 -10.84
N THR A 32 -1.91 2.41 -11.50
CA THR A 32 -2.30 3.16 -12.70
C THR A 32 -2.67 2.22 -13.85
N GLN A 33 -1.89 1.15 -14.07
CA GLN A 33 -2.22 0.12 -15.06
C GLN A 33 -3.52 -0.62 -14.71
N VAL A 34 -3.74 -0.94 -13.42
CA VAL A 34 -5.00 -1.54 -12.94
C VAL A 34 -6.19 -0.60 -13.18
N ALA A 35 -6.02 0.70 -12.97
CA ALA A 35 -7.04 1.72 -13.22
C ALA A 35 -7.45 1.71 -14.70
N ALA A 36 -6.47 1.76 -15.60
CA ALA A 36 -6.69 1.74 -17.05
C ALA A 36 -7.41 0.46 -17.49
N TYR A 37 -6.98 -0.70 -16.99
CA TYR A 37 -7.64 -1.98 -17.27
C TYR A 37 -9.10 -2.00 -16.80
N LYS A 38 -9.36 -1.55 -15.57
CA LYS A 38 -10.73 -1.52 -15.01
C LYS A 38 -11.63 -0.60 -15.81
N ARG A 39 -11.13 0.56 -16.23
CA ARG A 39 -11.84 1.47 -17.11
C ARG A 39 -12.19 0.80 -18.45
N ALA A 40 -11.20 0.24 -19.13
CA ALA A 40 -11.39 -0.39 -20.44
C ALA A 40 -12.37 -1.57 -20.39
N THR A 41 -12.50 -2.23 -19.24
CA THR A 41 -13.37 -3.40 -19.05
C THR A 41 -14.67 -3.10 -18.29
N GLY A 42 -14.90 -1.85 -17.88
CA GLY A 42 -16.05 -1.46 -17.06
C GLY A 42 -16.07 -2.08 -15.64
N LYS A 43 -14.94 -2.61 -15.15
CA LYS A 43 -14.86 -3.20 -13.80
C LYS A 43 -14.84 -2.14 -12.71
N ALA A 44 -15.47 -2.44 -11.57
CA ALA A 44 -15.49 -1.58 -10.41
C ALA A 44 -14.09 -1.37 -9.80
N ILE A 45 -13.85 -0.18 -9.22
CA ILE A 45 -12.62 0.13 -8.49
C ILE A 45 -12.49 -0.75 -7.24
N LEU A 46 -13.57 -0.88 -6.48
CA LEU A 46 -13.60 -1.73 -5.29
C LEU A 46 -13.72 -3.19 -5.69
N ASP A 47 -12.76 -4.01 -5.26
CA ASP A 47 -12.79 -5.46 -5.37
C ASP A 47 -12.48 -6.06 -3.99
N THR A 48 -13.52 -6.26 -3.20
CA THR A 48 -13.41 -6.74 -1.81
C THR A 48 -12.76 -8.12 -1.73
N SER A 49 -13.02 -8.98 -2.72
CA SER A 49 -12.43 -10.32 -2.80
C SER A 49 -10.91 -10.25 -2.97
N ARG A 50 -10.45 -9.39 -3.89
CA ARG A 50 -9.04 -9.19 -4.16
C ARG A 50 -8.32 -8.55 -2.98
N GLU A 51 -8.94 -7.58 -2.31
CA GLU A 51 -8.38 -6.89 -1.16
C GLU A 51 -8.22 -7.82 0.04
N LYS A 52 -9.23 -8.65 0.33
CA LYS A 52 -9.13 -9.69 1.37
C LYS A 52 -7.94 -10.63 1.12
N VAL A 53 -7.72 -11.03 -0.14
CA VAL A 53 -6.55 -11.85 -0.50
C VAL A 53 -5.22 -11.10 -0.29
N VAL A 54 -5.16 -9.78 -0.52
CA VAL A 54 -3.94 -8.99 -0.19
C VAL A 54 -3.69 -9.02 1.30
N LEU A 55 -4.70 -8.68 2.12
CA LEU A 55 -4.53 -8.57 3.58
C LEU A 55 -4.12 -9.90 4.19
N ASN A 56 -4.73 -11.01 3.77
CA ASN A 56 -4.34 -12.34 4.22
C ASN A 56 -2.89 -12.67 3.87
N LYS A 57 -2.43 -12.29 2.67
CA LYS A 57 -1.02 -12.48 2.26
C LYS A 57 -0.06 -11.59 3.04
N VAL A 58 -0.49 -10.40 3.44
CA VAL A 58 0.32 -9.53 4.31
C VAL A 58 0.46 -10.19 5.67
N ALA A 59 -0.65 -10.55 6.31
CA ALA A 59 -0.67 -11.25 7.61
C ALA A 59 0.22 -12.50 7.60
N SER A 60 0.15 -13.32 6.53
CA SER A 60 0.96 -14.54 6.41
C SER A 60 2.46 -14.28 6.24
N ARG A 61 2.87 -13.09 5.80
CA ARG A 61 4.28 -12.72 5.61
C ARG A 61 4.90 -12.09 6.86
N VAL A 62 4.08 -11.53 7.74
CA VAL A 62 4.55 -10.94 9.00
C VAL A 62 5.12 -12.05 9.89
N GLN A 63 6.41 -11.94 10.19
CA GLN A 63 7.13 -12.91 11.02
C GLN A 63 6.90 -12.65 12.51
N ASN A 64 7.04 -11.39 12.95
CA ASN A 64 6.74 -11.01 14.32
C ASN A 64 5.24 -10.75 14.47
N LYS A 65 4.55 -11.63 15.20
CA LYS A 65 3.09 -11.56 15.36
C LYS A 65 2.62 -10.32 16.10
N ASP A 66 3.47 -9.70 16.91
CA ASP A 66 3.16 -8.42 17.56
C ASP A 66 2.96 -7.27 16.55
N PHE A 67 3.54 -7.40 15.35
CA PHE A 67 3.41 -6.40 14.28
C PHE A 67 2.26 -6.69 13.31
N GLU A 68 1.60 -7.85 13.41
CA GLU A 68 0.66 -8.31 12.38
C GLU A 68 -0.50 -7.35 12.17
N THR A 69 -1.23 -7.02 13.24
CA THR A 69 -2.38 -6.10 13.19
C THR A 69 -1.98 -4.75 12.61
N THR A 70 -0.85 -4.19 13.06
CA THR A 70 -0.34 -2.90 12.59
C THR A 70 -0.05 -2.94 11.09
N LEU A 71 0.69 -3.94 10.61
CA LEU A 71 1.05 -4.05 9.21
C LEU A 71 -0.16 -4.34 8.32
N VAL A 72 -1.11 -5.17 8.77
CA VAL A 72 -2.35 -5.42 8.02
C VAL A 72 -3.15 -4.12 7.86
N ASN A 73 -3.29 -3.32 8.91
CA ASN A 73 -3.99 -2.03 8.86
C ASN A 73 -3.27 -1.05 7.92
N THR A 74 -1.94 -0.94 7.99
CA THR A 74 -1.16 -0.11 7.06
C THR A 74 -1.42 -0.49 5.60
N PHE A 75 -1.49 -1.79 5.28
CA PHE A 75 -1.81 -2.25 3.93
C PHE A 75 -3.27 -1.96 3.52
N ALA A 76 -4.21 -2.00 4.45
CA ALA A 76 -5.58 -1.58 4.20
C ALA A 76 -5.64 -0.09 3.80
N ASP A 77 -4.91 0.78 4.50
CA ASP A 77 -4.82 2.21 4.17
C ASP A 77 -4.14 2.46 2.82
N ILE A 78 -3.06 1.74 2.52
CA ILE A 78 -2.43 1.81 1.18
C ILE A 78 -3.44 1.45 0.09
N MET A 79 -4.26 0.41 0.29
CA MET A 79 -5.30 0.04 -0.68
C MET A 79 -6.41 1.07 -0.78
N LYS A 80 -6.84 1.67 0.34
CA LYS A 80 -7.80 2.79 0.32
C LYS A 80 -7.28 3.94 -0.54
N ASN A 81 -6.06 4.40 -0.29
CA ASN A 81 -5.44 5.48 -1.07
C ASN A 81 -5.29 5.12 -2.55
N SER A 82 -5.03 3.85 -2.86
CA SER A 82 -4.98 3.34 -4.25
C SER A 82 -6.33 3.44 -4.96
N ARG A 83 -7.43 3.16 -4.25
CA ARG A 83 -8.79 3.31 -4.80
C ARG A 83 -9.13 4.77 -5.00
N ASP A 84 -8.77 5.63 -4.05
CA ASP A 84 -8.99 7.07 -4.14
C ASP A 84 -8.25 7.67 -5.36
N TYR A 85 -7.02 7.23 -5.61
CA TYR A 85 -6.27 7.58 -6.81
C TYR A 85 -6.92 7.05 -8.10
N GLN A 86 -7.32 5.78 -8.14
CA GLN A 86 -8.06 5.21 -9.28
C GLN A 86 -9.32 6.03 -9.59
N ALA A 87 -10.08 6.41 -8.57
CA ALA A 87 -11.32 7.16 -8.73
C ALA A 87 -11.10 8.56 -9.32
N LYS A 88 -10.02 9.24 -8.92
CA LYS A 88 -9.62 10.53 -9.51
C LYS A 88 -9.28 10.39 -10.99
N GLN A 89 -8.48 9.37 -11.34
CA GLN A 89 -8.11 9.10 -12.74
C GLN A 89 -9.33 8.77 -13.60
N LEU A 90 -10.30 8.02 -13.08
CA LEU A 90 -11.55 7.71 -13.79
C LEU A 90 -12.43 8.94 -14.05
N LYS A 91 -12.40 9.94 -13.16
CA LYS A 91 -13.16 11.20 -13.34
C LYS A 91 -12.49 12.15 -14.32
N ALA A 92 -11.17 12.32 -14.24
CA ALA A 92 -10.44 13.28 -15.06
C ALA A 92 -10.51 13.01 -16.58
N ASP A 93 -10.81 11.78 -16.98
CA ASP A 93 -10.92 11.39 -18.40
C ASP A 93 -12.36 11.42 -18.93
N LEU A 94 -13.33 11.84 -18.09
CA LEU A 94 -14.73 12.08 -18.47
C LEU A 94 -15.04 13.57 -18.68
N ASP A 95 -14.09 14.45 -18.32
CA ASP A 95 -14.12 15.90 -18.55
C ASP A 95 -13.36 16.27 -19.84
#